data_AF-A0A0D2R7E8-F1
#
_entry.id   AF-A0A0D2R7E8-F1
#
_cell.length_a   1.000
_cell.length_b   1.000
_cell.length_c   1.000
_cell.angle_alpha   90.00
_cell.angle_beta   90.00
_cell.angle_gamma   90.00
#
_symmetry.space_group_name_H-M   'P 1'
#
loop_
_entity.id
_entity.type
_entity.pdbx_description
1 polymer ?
#
loop_
_entity_poly.entity_id
_entity_poly.type
_entity_poly.pdbx_seq_one_letter_code
_entity_poly.pdbx_strand_id
1 'polypeptide(L)'
;MKAAKSNTKNTIIMEEGDANISSASKHGKVDDECVESFMEQLKAKVKSEVDYSDFQILEEDLRKDLRMVGRFSVPLRLAPIANRIKDGFDDITSGSSQSDCAAKPTYLLFCAAIKEMDDLKLDQVNETKLLLWRDAINNALNLQFNVDFAIKHLFKIARAYFGFKVKEGKSGEEMLKLKNVDGNMEVPEACLREAEYFSGKPLSTGLLR
;
A
#
# COMPACT_ATOMS: atom_id res chain seq x y z
N MET A 1 47.04 54.78 -43.85
CA MET A 1 46.22 54.04 -44.83
C MET A 1 46.81 52.65 -45.04
N LYS A 2 45.95 51.63 -45.20
CA LYS A 2 46.18 50.18 -45.44
C LYS A 2 46.47 49.27 -44.23
N ALA A 3 45.39 48.67 -43.75
CA ALA A 3 45.09 47.24 -43.59
C ALA A 3 46.21 46.20 -43.38
N ALA A 4 45.99 45.32 -42.39
CA ALA A 4 45.73 43.87 -42.52
C ALA A 4 46.57 42.95 -41.61
N LYS A 5 45.84 42.00 -41.00
CA LYS A 5 46.21 40.63 -40.57
C LYS A 5 47.18 40.47 -39.39
N SER A 6 46.69 39.79 -38.36
CA SER A 6 47.34 38.59 -37.83
C SER A 6 46.34 37.78 -37.00
N ASN A 7 46.00 36.60 -37.51
CA ASN A 7 45.44 35.49 -36.77
C ASN A 7 46.63 34.62 -36.34
N THR A 8 46.56 33.91 -35.20
CA THR A 8 47.02 32.51 -35.04
C THR A 8 47.64 32.17 -33.66
N LYS A 9 47.07 31.10 -33.09
CA LYS A 9 47.61 30.07 -32.15
C LYS A 9 47.86 30.45 -30.70
N ASN A 10 47.01 29.87 -29.84
CA ASN A 10 47.52 28.98 -28.80
C ASN A 10 46.80 27.62 -28.90
N THR A 11 47.60 26.58 -29.11
CA THR A 11 47.31 25.16 -28.90
C THR A 11 47.66 24.82 -27.45
N ILE A 12 46.86 23.98 -26.78
CA ILE A 12 47.23 22.96 -25.75
C ILE A 12 45.91 22.19 -25.47
N ILE A 13 45.70 21.01 -26.08
CA ILE A 13 45.95 19.64 -25.59
C ILE A 13 44.88 19.14 -24.59
N MET A 14 44.11 18.14 -25.09
CA MET A 14 43.56 16.93 -24.45
C MET A 14 43.11 16.97 -22.98
N GLU A 15 41.84 16.64 -22.73
CA GLU A 15 41.47 15.37 -22.06
C GLU A 15 39.97 15.08 -22.14
N GLU A 16 39.65 13.79 -22.19
CA GLU A 16 38.32 13.19 -22.30
C GLU A 16 37.39 13.56 -21.14
N GLY A 17 36.09 13.58 -21.44
CA GLY A 17 35.05 13.67 -20.43
C GLY A 17 33.68 13.82 -21.07
N ASP A 18 33.20 12.77 -21.74
CA ASP A 18 31.80 12.67 -22.15
C ASP A 18 30.91 12.58 -20.91
N ALA A 19 30.54 13.74 -20.36
CA ALA A 19 29.45 13.86 -19.42
C ALA A 19 28.14 13.76 -20.20
N ASN A 20 27.71 12.51 -20.45
CA ASN A 20 26.37 12.21 -20.90
C ASN A 20 25.40 12.59 -19.76
N ILE A 21 24.82 13.79 -19.83
CA ILE A 21 23.76 14.24 -18.94
C ILE A 21 22.51 13.45 -19.32
N SER A 22 22.40 12.25 -18.75
CA SER A 22 21.14 11.51 -18.69
C SER A 22 20.18 12.32 -17.82
N SER A 23 19.32 13.11 -18.46
CA SER A 23 18.15 13.70 -17.83
C SER A 23 17.29 12.56 -17.27
N ALA A 24 17.29 12.41 -15.95
CA ALA A 24 16.50 11.44 -15.22
C ALA A 24 15.00 11.73 -15.39
N SER A 25 14.36 11.04 -16.32
CA SER A 25 12.90 10.85 -16.30
C SER A 25 12.57 9.92 -15.13
N LYS A 26 12.09 10.51 -14.03
CA LYS A 26 11.55 9.80 -12.87
C LYS A 26 10.17 9.24 -13.22
N HIS A 27 10.14 8.08 -13.87
CA HIS A 27 8.98 7.20 -13.87
C HIS A 27 9.49 5.83 -13.40
N GLY A 28 9.29 5.53 -12.11
CA GLY A 28 9.83 4.34 -11.46
C GLY A 28 9.36 3.08 -12.15
N LYS A 29 10.31 2.29 -12.66
CA LYS A 29 10.07 0.96 -13.17
C LYS A 29 9.73 0.05 -11.99
N VAL A 30 8.51 -0.51 -11.94
CA VAL A 30 8.14 -1.56 -10.99
C VAL A 30 8.46 -2.90 -11.65
N ASP A 31 9.46 -3.62 -11.16
CA ASP A 31 9.81 -4.99 -11.61
C ASP A 31 9.38 -6.05 -10.55
N ASP A 32 9.52 -7.33 -10.90
CA ASP A 32 9.20 -8.47 -10.01
C ASP A 32 9.94 -8.40 -8.68
N GLU A 33 11.19 -7.92 -8.69
CA GLU A 33 12.01 -7.76 -7.49
C GLU A 33 11.41 -6.72 -6.53
N CYS A 34 10.91 -5.59 -7.05
CA CYS A 34 10.19 -4.61 -6.24
C CYS A 34 8.93 -5.20 -5.60
N VAL A 35 8.15 -5.99 -6.35
CA VAL A 35 6.92 -6.61 -5.84
C VAL A 35 7.26 -7.62 -4.74
N GLU A 36 8.19 -8.54 -5.00
CA GLU A 36 8.57 -9.57 -4.01
C GLU A 36 9.19 -8.96 -2.76
N SER A 37 10.07 -7.97 -2.90
CA SER A 37 10.65 -7.23 -1.78
C SER A 37 9.57 -6.61 -0.89
N PHE A 38 8.55 -5.98 -1.49
CA PHE A 38 7.43 -5.42 -0.71
C PHE A 38 6.56 -6.51 -0.06
N MET A 39 6.34 -7.64 -0.75
CA MET A 39 5.61 -8.77 -0.16
C MET A 39 6.34 -9.35 1.05
N GLU A 40 7.67 -9.40 1.03
CA GLU A 40 8.47 -9.79 2.20
C GLU A 40 8.36 -8.76 3.33
N GLN A 41 8.31 -7.46 3.03
CA GLN A 41 8.02 -6.44 4.05
C GLN A 41 6.63 -6.63 4.67
N LEU A 42 5.63 -7.03 3.90
CA LEU A 42 4.29 -7.34 4.42
C LEU A 42 4.27 -8.59 5.32
N LYS A 43 5.08 -9.61 5.00
CA LYS A 43 5.23 -10.83 5.81
C LYS A 43 6.06 -10.61 7.07
N ALA A 44 6.92 -9.58 7.09
CA ALA A 44 7.84 -9.33 8.18
C ALA A 44 7.08 -9.08 9.49
N LYS A 45 7.47 -9.82 10.53
CA LYS A 45 6.95 -9.67 11.90
C LYS A 45 7.74 -8.61 12.67
N VAL A 46 7.74 -7.39 12.15
CA VAL A 46 8.38 -6.24 12.80
C VAL A 46 7.51 -5.73 13.94
N LYS A 47 8.15 -5.06 14.92
CA LYS A 47 7.42 -4.35 15.97
C LYS A 47 6.57 -3.26 15.30
N SER A 48 5.28 -3.27 15.61
CA SER A 48 4.37 -2.24 15.11
C SER A 48 4.64 -0.89 15.79
N GLU A 49 4.58 0.17 14.98
CA GLU A 49 4.65 1.56 15.44
C GLU A 49 3.31 2.29 15.27
N VAL A 50 2.24 1.56 14.94
CA VAL A 50 0.93 2.17 14.66
C VAL A 50 0.26 2.70 15.92
N ASP A 51 -0.25 3.93 15.82
CA ASP A 51 -1.01 4.61 16.86
C ASP A 51 -2.40 5.00 16.34
N TYR A 52 -3.28 5.43 17.24
CA TYR A 52 -4.61 5.93 16.92
C TYR A 52 -4.54 7.19 16.04
N SER A 53 -3.52 8.02 16.25
CA SER A 53 -3.33 9.26 15.48
C SER A 53 -3.08 9.01 13.98
N ASP A 54 -2.64 7.80 13.60
CA ASP A 54 -2.49 7.43 12.19
C ASP A 54 -3.82 7.20 11.47
N PHE A 55 -4.91 7.04 12.23
CA PHE A 55 -6.26 6.82 11.73
C PHE A 55 -7.16 7.98 12.12
N GLN A 56 -7.50 8.84 11.15
CA GLN A 56 -8.36 10.00 11.39
C GLN A 56 -9.70 9.63 12.07
N ILE A 57 -10.25 8.45 11.78
CA ILE A 57 -11.49 7.96 12.39
C ILE A 57 -11.38 7.70 13.91
N LEU A 58 -10.17 7.57 14.44
CA LEU A 58 -9.87 7.33 15.86
C LEU A 58 -9.47 8.59 16.62
N GLU A 59 -9.50 9.77 15.98
CA GLU A 59 -9.26 11.05 16.66
C GLU A 59 -10.15 11.22 17.90
N GLU A 60 -9.59 11.86 18.94
CA GLU A 60 -10.14 11.84 20.30
C GLU A 60 -11.58 12.36 20.39
N ASP A 61 -11.91 13.40 19.64
CA ASP A 61 -13.27 13.96 19.60
C ASP A 61 -14.30 13.02 18.95
N LEU A 62 -13.85 12.11 18.09
CA LEU A 62 -14.71 11.12 17.41
C LEU A 62 -14.94 9.86 18.27
N ARG A 63 -14.24 9.71 19.39
CA ARG A 63 -14.38 8.57 20.33
C ARG A 63 -15.46 8.77 21.40
N LYS A 64 -16.14 9.92 21.44
CA LYS A 64 -17.13 10.26 22.48
C LYS A 64 -18.43 9.46 22.32
N ASP A 65 -18.82 9.16 21.08
CA ASP A 65 -20.03 8.40 20.79
C ASP A 65 -19.70 6.93 20.54
N LEU A 66 -19.94 6.09 21.55
CA LEU A 66 -19.61 4.67 21.52
C LEU A 66 -20.87 3.79 21.41
N ARG A 67 -20.76 2.70 20.66
CA ARG A 67 -21.75 1.61 20.60
C ARG A 67 -21.09 0.30 20.97
N MET A 68 -21.79 -0.55 21.72
CA MET A 68 -21.34 -1.91 21.96
C MET A 68 -21.52 -2.77 20.71
N VAL A 69 -20.44 -3.38 20.24
CA VAL A 69 -20.43 -4.39 19.17
C VAL A 69 -19.62 -5.58 19.67
N GLY A 70 -20.30 -6.74 19.80
CA GLY A 70 -19.72 -7.87 20.53
C GLY A 70 -19.43 -7.46 21.97
N ARG A 71 -18.17 -7.61 22.39
CA ARG A 71 -17.70 -7.27 23.74
C ARG A 71 -16.99 -5.91 23.85
N PHE A 72 -16.83 -5.18 22.74
CA PHE A 72 -16.14 -3.89 22.73
C PHE A 72 -17.09 -2.71 22.50
N SER A 73 -16.83 -1.60 23.20
CA SER A 73 -17.40 -0.30 22.87
C SER A 73 -16.58 0.36 21.77
N VAL A 74 -17.18 0.53 20.60
CA VAL A 74 -16.54 1.07 19.39
C VAL A 74 -17.12 2.45 19.04
N PRO A 75 -16.34 3.38 18.47
CA PRO A 75 -16.86 4.61 17.90
C PRO A 75 -17.98 4.33 16.89
N LEU A 76 -19.05 5.15 16.90
CA LEU A 76 -20.22 4.95 16.03
C LEU A 76 -19.84 4.79 14.55
N ARG A 77 -18.82 5.51 14.08
CA ARG A 77 -18.33 5.45 12.69
C ARG A 77 -17.67 4.11 12.34
N LEU A 78 -17.16 3.39 13.33
CA LEU A 78 -16.58 2.04 13.16
C LEU A 78 -17.60 0.93 13.39
N ALA A 79 -18.73 1.21 14.04
CA ALA A 79 -19.73 0.19 14.34
C ALA A 79 -20.22 -0.60 13.11
N PRO A 80 -20.46 0.01 11.92
CA PRO A 80 -20.82 -0.76 10.73
C PRO A 80 -19.77 -1.80 10.33
N ILE A 81 -18.47 -1.44 10.39
CA ILE A 81 -17.37 -2.36 10.07
C ILE A 81 -17.23 -3.44 11.14
N ALA A 82 -17.29 -3.06 12.42
CA ALA A 82 -17.24 -4.01 13.52
C ALA A 82 -18.37 -5.05 13.44
N ASN A 83 -19.59 -4.63 13.06
CA ASN A 83 -20.71 -5.55 12.85
C ASN A 83 -20.45 -6.48 11.66
N ARG A 84 -20.04 -5.95 10.50
CA ARG A 84 -19.72 -6.80 9.32
C ARG A 84 -18.62 -7.82 9.61
N ILE A 85 -17.60 -7.44 10.38
CA ILE A 85 -16.55 -8.37 10.84
C ILE A 85 -17.16 -9.46 11.72
N LYS A 86 -17.96 -9.08 12.71
CA LYS A 86 -18.62 -10.03 13.61
C LYS A 86 -19.57 -10.98 12.87
N ASP A 87 -20.35 -10.46 11.93
CA ASP A 87 -21.33 -11.24 11.17
C ASP A 87 -20.66 -12.20 10.18
N GLY A 88 -19.50 -11.81 9.62
CA GLY A 88 -18.75 -12.63 8.66
C GLY A 88 -17.74 -13.60 9.27
N PHE A 89 -17.23 -13.32 10.48
CA PHE A 89 -16.10 -14.04 11.08
C PHE A 89 -16.26 -14.38 12.57
N ASP A 90 -17.46 -14.18 13.14
CA ASP A 90 -17.75 -14.35 14.56
C ASP A 90 -16.85 -13.45 15.47
N ASP A 91 -16.65 -13.85 16.73
CA ASP A 91 -15.73 -13.16 17.63
C ASP A 91 -14.27 -13.47 17.24
N ILE A 92 -13.69 -12.60 16.43
CA ILE A 92 -12.28 -12.65 16.05
C ILE A 92 -11.31 -12.56 17.24
N THR A 93 -11.76 -12.13 18.42
CA THR A 93 -10.92 -12.00 19.62
C THR A 93 -10.99 -13.19 20.57
N SER A 94 -11.76 -14.23 20.22
CA SER A 94 -11.97 -15.44 21.02
C SER A 94 -10.68 -16.24 21.31
N GLY A 95 -9.68 -16.16 20.44
CA GLY A 95 -8.37 -16.81 20.64
C GLY A 95 -7.43 -16.08 21.59
N SER A 96 -7.75 -14.83 21.95
CA SER A 96 -6.88 -14.00 22.79
C SER A 96 -7.01 -14.31 24.26
N SER A 97 -5.89 -14.42 24.97
CA SER A 97 -5.87 -14.49 26.44
C SER A 97 -5.93 -13.12 27.12
N GLN A 98 -5.97 -12.02 26.36
CA GLN A 98 -6.01 -10.68 26.91
C GLN A 98 -7.38 -10.32 27.48
N SER A 99 -7.39 -9.49 28.52
CA SER A 99 -8.61 -8.86 29.00
C SER A 99 -9.19 -7.91 27.96
N ASP A 100 -10.49 -7.62 28.04
CA ASP A 100 -11.15 -6.70 27.11
C ASP A 100 -10.53 -5.30 27.13
N CYS A 101 -10.07 -4.84 28.29
CA CYS A 101 -9.37 -3.56 28.43
C CYS A 101 -8.07 -3.54 27.63
N ALA A 102 -7.28 -4.63 27.69
CA ALA A 102 -6.00 -4.74 27.00
C ALA A 102 -6.17 -5.05 25.49
N ALA A 103 -7.21 -5.78 25.11
CA ALA A 103 -7.48 -6.16 23.72
C ALA A 103 -8.13 -5.04 22.91
N LYS A 104 -8.92 -4.16 23.57
CA LYS A 104 -9.70 -3.12 22.91
C LYS A 104 -8.87 -2.19 22.01
N PRO A 105 -7.68 -1.70 22.41
CA PRO A 105 -6.94 -0.79 21.55
C PRO A 105 -6.53 -1.39 20.20
N THR A 106 -6.04 -2.62 20.23
CA THR A 106 -5.70 -3.37 19.03
C THR A 106 -6.94 -3.67 18.19
N TYR A 107 -8.07 -4.00 18.81
CA TYR A 107 -9.33 -4.21 18.09
C TYR A 107 -9.80 -2.94 17.35
N LEU A 108 -9.66 -1.77 17.98
CA LEU A 108 -10.04 -0.49 17.35
C LEU A 108 -9.12 -0.12 16.18
N LEU A 109 -7.80 -0.29 16.33
CA LEU A 109 -6.84 -0.10 15.23
C LEU A 109 -7.12 -1.04 14.06
N PHE A 110 -7.42 -2.31 14.35
CA PHE A 110 -7.81 -3.28 13.33
C PHE A 110 -9.08 -2.82 12.59
N CYS A 111 -10.15 -2.45 13.31
CA CYS A 111 -11.38 -1.96 12.68
C CYS A 111 -11.14 -0.69 11.84
N ALA A 112 -10.26 0.21 12.29
CA ALA A 112 -9.91 1.42 11.55
C ALA A 112 -9.18 1.11 10.24
N ALA A 113 -8.23 0.18 10.23
CA ALA A 113 -7.57 -0.28 9.01
C ALA A 113 -8.57 -0.88 8.01
N ILE A 114 -9.48 -1.75 8.48
CA ILE A 114 -10.52 -2.33 7.62
C ILE A 114 -11.49 -1.25 7.10
N LYS A 115 -11.82 -0.24 7.92
CA LYS A 115 -12.65 0.89 7.48
C LYS A 115 -11.97 1.71 6.39
N GLU A 116 -10.68 2.03 6.52
CA GLU A 116 -9.95 2.73 5.46
C GLU A 116 -9.89 1.89 4.17
N MET A 117 -9.73 0.56 4.26
CA MET A 117 -9.86 -0.31 3.08
C MET A 117 -11.27 -0.22 2.44
N ASP A 118 -12.32 -0.04 3.25
CA ASP A 118 -13.71 0.10 2.78
C ASP A 118 -14.01 1.48 2.18
N ASP A 119 -13.22 2.50 2.54
CA ASP A 119 -13.38 3.86 2.05
C ASP A 119 -12.52 4.18 0.83
N LEU A 120 -11.34 3.58 0.72
CA LEU A 120 -10.34 3.93 -0.27
C LEU A 120 -10.35 3.01 -1.49
N LYS A 121 -9.87 3.55 -2.60
CA LYS A 121 -9.62 2.86 -3.88
C LYS A 121 -8.12 2.85 -4.20
N LEU A 122 -7.74 2.09 -5.22
CA LEU A 122 -6.33 1.88 -5.62
C LEU A 122 -5.56 3.18 -5.89
N ASP A 123 -6.22 4.19 -6.47
CA ASP A 123 -5.64 5.49 -6.82
C ASP A 123 -5.43 6.41 -5.62
N GLN A 124 -5.98 6.04 -4.45
CA GLN A 124 -5.95 6.85 -3.22
C GLN A 124 -4.98 6.31 -2.16
N VAL A 125 -4.22 5.26 -2.48
CA VAL A 125 -3.31 4.60 -1.55
C VAL A 125 -1.87 4.59 -2.06
N ASN A 126 -0.94 4.42 -1.13
CA ASN A 126 0.49 4.25 -1.38
C ASN A 126 1.06 3.17 -0.46
N GLU A 127 2.33 2.83 -0.67
CA GLU A 127 3.03 1.81 0.12
C GLU A 127 3.00 2.10 1.63
N THR A 128 3.19 3.35 2.05
CA THR A 128 3.12 3.74 3.46
C THR A 128 1.77 3.38 4.08
N LYS A 129 0.66 3.63 3.38
CA LYS A 129 -0.69 3.28 3.83
C LYS A 129 -0.89 1.75 3.90
N LEU A 130 -0.33 0.99 2.96
CA LEU A 130 -0.39 -0.48 3.01
C LEU A 130 0.40 -1.04 4.20
N LEU A 131 1.58 -0.48 4.52
CA LEU A 131 2.38 -0.86 5.68
C LEU A 131 1.69 -0.47 7.00
N LEU A 132 0.99 0.67 7.03
CA LEU A 132 0.18 1.07 8.18
C LEU A 132 -0.92 0.04 8.47
N TRP A 133 -1.65 -0.40 7.44
CA TRP A 133 -2.66 -1.44 7.59
C TRP A 133 -2.07 -2.78 8.01
N ARG A 134 -0.91 -3.16 7.44
CA ARG A 134 -0.15 -4.35 7.88
C ARG A 134 0.10 -4.29 9.39
N ASP A 135 0.55 -3.17 9.90
CA ASP A 135 0.92 -3.02 11.31
C ASP A 135 -0.28 -3.17 12.25
N ALA A 136 -1.43 -2.59 11.89
CA ALA A 136 -2.68 -2.78 12.63
C ALA A 136 -3.13 -4.26 12.62
N ILE A 137 -3.02 -4.95 11.49
CA ILE A 137 -3.37 -6.38 11.36
C ILE A 137 -2.39 -7.25 12.15
N ASN A 138 -1.08 -6.97 12.07
CA ASN A 138 -0.06 -7.72 12.79
C ASN A 138 -0.19 -7.57 14.31
N ASN A 139 -0.60 -6.40 14.80
CA ASN A 139 -0.93 -6.24 16.22
C ASN A 139 -2.06 -7.18 16.67
N ALA A 140 -3.11 -7.30 15.85
CA ALA A 140 -4.20 -8.24 16.12
C ALA A 140 -3.72 -9.70 16.08
N LEU A 141 -2.89 -10.08 15.11
CA LEU A 141 -2.27 -11.42 15.07
C LEU A 141 -1.40 -11.71 16.30
N ASN A 142 -0.62 -10.73 16.77
CA ASN A 142 0.24 -10.87 17.95
C ASN A 142 -0.59 -11.07 19.24
N LEU A 143 -1.81 -10.55 19.28
CA LEU A 143 -2.78 -10.82 20.34
C LEU A 143 -3.61 -12.09 20.14
N GLN A 144 -3.26 -12.92 19.15
CA GLN A 144 -3.96 -14.16 18.81
C GLN A 144 -5.42 -13.93 18.38
N PHE A 145 -5.70 -12.79 17.74
CA PHE A 145 -6.98 -12.61 17.08
C PHE A 145 -7.02 -13.42 15.78
N ASN A 146 -8.18 -13.95 15.44
CA ASN A 146 -8.44 -14.74 14.25
C ASN A 146 -8.58 -13.83 13.02
N VAL A 147 -7.48 -13.18 12.59
CA VAL A 147 -7.48 -12.16 11.52
C VAL A 147 -6.67 -12.55 10.28
N ASP A 148 -6.39 -13.85 10.09
CA ASP A 148 -5.68 -14.37 8.92
C ASP A 148 -6.36 -13.99 7.59
N PHE A 149 -7.67 -13.79 7.60
CA PHE A 149 -8.42 -13.34 6.43
C PHE A 149 -7.99 -11.94 5.98
N ALA A 150 -7.69 -11.04 6.92
CA ALA A 150 -7.32 -9.66 6.65
C ALA A 150 -5.91 -9.57 6.06
N ILE A 151 -4.93 -10.32 6.59
CA ILE A 151 -3.56 -10.31 6.04
C ILE A 151 -3.53 -10.91 4.63
N LYS A 152 -4.29 -12.00 4.39
CA LYS A 152 -4.46 -12.59 3.04
C LYS A 152 -5.05 -11.58 2.05
N HIS A 153 -5.99 -10.77 2.52
CA HIS A 153 -6.61 -9.73 1.72
C HIS A 153 -5.67 -8.56 1.44
N LEU A 154 -4.88 -8.13 2.43
CA LEU A 154 -3.87 -7.09 2.25
C LEU A 154 -2.84 -7.48 1.17
N PHE A 155 -2.42 -8.76 1.09
CA PHE A 155 -1.56 -9.21 0.01
C PHE A 155 -2.18 -9.04 -1.38
N LYS A 156 -3.50 -9.24 -1.52
CA LYS A 156 -4.22 -9.00 -2.78
C LYS A 156 -4.23 -7.51 -3.13
N ILE A 157 -4.50 -6.66 -2.14
CA ILE A 157 -4.47 -5.20 -2.32
C ILE A 157 -3.07 -4.74 -2.76
N ALA A 158 -2.00 -5.25 -2.13
CA ALA A 158 -0.63 -4.89 -2.50
C ALA A 158 -0.27 -5.30 -3.92
N ARG A 159 -0.68 -6.51 -4.36
CA ARG A 159 -0.54 -6.94 -5.75
C ARG A 159 -1.31 -6.02 -6.70
N ALA A 160 -2.54 -5.67 -6.33
CA ALA A 160 -3.37 -4.75 -7.10
C ALA A 160 -2.74 -3.36 -7.22
N TYR A 161 -2.14 -2.84 -6.15
CA TYR A 161 -1.44 -1.55 -6.14
C TYR A 161 -0.28 -1.54 -7.15
N PHE A 162 0.58 -2.55 -7.15
CA PHE A 162 1.68 -2.62 -8.12
C PHE A 162 1.18 -2.81 -9.56
N GLY A 163 0.15 -3.65 -9.75
CA GLY A 163 -0.50 -3.78 -11.06
C GLY A 163 -1.13 -2.48 -11.56
N PHE A 164 -1.69 -1.68 -10.65
CA PHE A 164 -2.24 -0.36 -10.95
C PHE A 164 -1.15 0.64 -11.34
N LYS A 165 -0.04 0.69 -10.59
CA LYS A 165 1.10 1.58 -10.92
C LYS A 165 1.70 1.31 -12.29
N VAL A 166 1.74 0.05 -12.72
CA VAL A 166 2.15 -0.30 -14.09
C VAL A 166 1.18 0.22 -15.14
N LYS A 167 -0.13 0.13 -14.88
CA LYS A 167 -1.18 0.63 -15.79
C LYS A 167 -1.17 2.15 -15.89
N GLU A 168 -0.95 2.86 -14.79
CA GLU A 168 -0.85 4.33 -14.77
C GLU A 168 0.42 4.85 -15.43
N GLY A 169 1.55 4.15 -15.25
CA GLY A 169 2.86 4.57 -15.74
C GLY A 169 3.12 4.29 -17.23
N LYS A 170 2.16 3.68 -17.95
CA LYS A 170 2.31 3.28 -19.36
C LYS A 170 1.18 3.84 -20.22
N SER A 171 1.53 4.41 -21.37
CA SER A 171 0.55 4.81 -22.38
C SER A 171 -0.16 3.59 -22.99
N GLY A 172 -1.35 3.77 -23.58
CA GLY A 172 -2.17 2.67 -24.12
C GLY A 172 -1.47 1.79 -25.17
N GLU A 173 -0.53 2.36 -25.94
CA GLU A 173 0.28 1.63 -26.92
C GLU A 173 1.40 0.79 -26.27
N GLU A 174 1.95 1.22 -25.13
CA GLU A 174 2.97 0.48 -24.37
C GLU A 174 2.36 -0.71 -23.62
N MET A 175 1.09 -0.60 -23.23
CA MET A 175 0.34 -1.69 -22.62
C MET A 175 0.04 -2.83 -23.62
N LEU A 176 -0.03 -2.53 -24.93
CA LEU A 176 -0.13 -3.53 -26.01
C LEU A 176 1.21 -4.20 -26.33
N LYS A 177 2.33 -3.50 -26.13
CA LYS A 177 3.69 -4.04 -26.33
C LYS A 177 4.12 -5.01 -25.22
N LEU A 178 3.61 -4.83 -24.00
CA LEU A 178 3.74 -5.80 -22.91
C LEU A 178 3.21 -7.19 -23.27
N LYS A 179 2.22 -7.27 -24.18
CA LYS A 179 1.67 -8.56 -24.61
C LYS A 179 2.52 -9.28 -25.66
N ASN A 180 3.53 -8.63 -26.27
CA ASN A 180 4.08 -9.13 -27.53
C ASN A 180 5.59 -8.98 -27.79
N VAL A 181 6.42 -8.30 -26.99
CA VAL A 181 7.82 -8.05 -27.42
C VAL A 181 8.83 -8.06 -26.25
N ASP A 182 9.72 -9.06 -26.26
CA ASP A 182 11.08 -9.03 -25.68
C ASP A 182 11.29 -9.12 -24.15
N GLY A 183 10.43 -9.84 -23.42
CA GLY A 183 10.87 -10.69 -22.29
C GLY A 183 11.66 -10.06 -21.13
N ASN A 184 11.61 -8.76 -20.87
CA ASN A 184 12.28 -8.20 -19.69
C ASN A 184 11.59 -6.94 -19.15
N MET A 185 10.46 -7.16 -18.46
CA MET A 185 9.88 -6.38 -17.35
C MET A 185 8.37 -6.66 -17.30
N GLU A 186 7.98 -7.78 -16.71
CA GLU A 186 6.58 -8.09 -16.43
C GLU A 186 6.38 -8.02 -14.93
N VAL A 187 5.62 -7.04 -14.44
CA VAL A 187 5.00 -7.20 -13.12
C VAL A 187 4.14 -8.47 -13.16
N PRO A 188 4.10 -9.29 -12.10
CA PRO A 188 3.51 -10.60 -12.19
C PRO A 188 2.07 -10.50 -12.71
N GLU A 189 1.65 -11.39 -13.61
CA GLU A 189 0.29 -11.39 -14.17
C GLU A 189 -0.79 -11.32 -13.08
N ALA A 190 -0.50 -11.92 -11.92
CA ALA A 190 -1.32 -11.82 -10.71
C ALA A 190 -1.60 -10.37 -10.27
N CYS A 191 -0.61 -9.48 -10.31
CA CYS A 191 -0.78 -8.07 -9.95
C CYS A 191 -1.72 -7.34 -10.93
N LEU A 192 -1.60 -7.61 -12.23
CA LEU A 192 -2.49 -7.02 -13.23
C LEU A 192 -3.95 -7.48 -13.08
N ARG A 193 -4.15 -8.76 -12.76
CA ARG A 193 -5.47 -9.35 -12.46
C ARG A 193 -6.09 -8.75 -11.20
N GLU A 194 -5.33 -8.65 -10.11
CA GLU A 194 -5.82 -8.05 -8.87
C GLU A 194 -6.13 -6.55 -9.07
N ALA A 195 -5.31 -5.83 -9.85
CA ALA A 195 -5.58 -4.43 -10.18
C ALA A 195 -6.88 -4.24 -10.95
N GLU A 196 -7.21 -5.17 -11.86
CA GLU A 196 -8.49 -5.18 -12.56
C GLU A 196 -9.65 -5.52 -11.60
N TYR A 197 -9.47 -6.52 -10.73
CA TYR A 197 -10.47 -6.91 -9.75
C TYR A 197 -10.92 -5.75 -8.84
N PHE A 198 -9.97 -4.93 -8.36
CA PHE A 198 -10.24 -3.77 -7.50
C PHE A 198 -10.52 -2.46 -8.27
N SER A 199 -10.47 -2.46 -9.60
CA SER A 199 -10.66 -1.24 -10.39
C SER A 199 -12.01 -0.57 -10.10
N GLY A 200 -11.96 0.69 -9.63
CA GLY A 200 -13.14 1.51 -9.31
C GLY A 200 -13.89 1.12 -8.03
N LYS A 201 -13.47 0.06 -7.34
CA LYS A 201 -14.14 -0.52 -6.16
C LYS A 201 -13.37 -0.21 -4.87
N PRO A 202 -14.05 -0.23 -3.71
CA PRO A 202 -13.38 -0.22 -2.41
C PRO A 202 -12.35 -1.34 -2.28
N LEU A 203 -11.25 -1.07 -1.59
CA LEU A 203 -10.22 -2.08 -1.33
C LEU A 203 -10.69 -3.18 -0.37
N SER A 204 -11.80 -3.00 0.35
CA SER A 204 -12.47 -4.06 1.13
C SER A 204 -13.26 -5.05 0.26
N THR A 205 -13.33 -4.86 -1.07
CA THR A 205 -14.19 -5.68 -1.95
C THR A 205 -13.85 -7.17 -1.84
N GLY A 206 -14.82 -7.97 -1.41
CA GLY A 206 -14.68 -9.42 -1.20
C GLY A 206 -14.10 -9.82 0.16
N LEU A 207 -13.79 -8.85 1.04
CA LEU A 207 -13.34 -9.09 2.41
C LEU A 207 -14.49 -9.31 3.37
N LEU A 208 -15.39 -8.33 3.46
CA LEU A 208 -16.50 -8.28 4.40
C LEU A 208 -17.78 -8.68 3.66
N ARG A 209 -18.26 -9.91 3.91
CA ARG A 209 -19.47 -10.48 3.28
C ARG A 209 -20.73 -10.08 4.02
#